data_AF-A0A3M1KB33-F1
#
_entry.id   AF-A0A3M1KB33-F1
#
_cell.length_a   1.000
_cell.length_b   1.000
_cell.length_c   1.000
_cell.angle_alpha   90.00
_cell.angle_beta   90.00
_cell.angle_gamma   90.00
#
_symmetry.space_group_name_H-M   'P 1'
#
loop_
_entity.id
_entity.type
_entity.pdbx_description
1 polymer ?
#
loop_
_entity_poly.entity_id
_entity_poly.type
_entity_poly.pdbx_seq_one_letter_code
_entity_poly.pdbx_strand_id
1 'polypeptide(L)'
;MVVAVVTWFGWMWWIRRLGTLPDQQLAALVSGPYRQAIVWHWEIIGLILPLVLLATPLGGHELSRWVAGVGILWGSYAIRYFVVVGGQSLSRSGAGYLKPVIEPDVIWYSGFSFLFLIGLLALLMLLMNYNLDDRPSLKEGEAK
;
A
#
# COMPACT_ATOMS: atom_id res chain seq x y z
N MET A 1 -10.39 -4.89 -5.51
CA MET A 1 -9.33 -4.90 -6.56
C MET A 1 -9.09 -3.51 -7.17
N VAL A 2 -10.11 -2.81 -7.66
CA VAL A 2 -9.98 -1.46 -8.26
C VAL A 2 -9.28 -0.47 -7.34
N VAL A 3 -9.64 -0.43 -6.06
CA VAL A 3 -8.99 0.46 -5.08
C VAL A 3 -7.49 0.15 -4.92
N ALA A 4 -7.10 -1.12 -4.88
CA ALA A 4 -5.70 -1.53 -4.77
C ALA A 4 -4.92 -1.17 -6.04
N VAL A 5 -5.52 -1.34 -7.23
CA VAL A 5 -4.91 -0.97 -8.52
C VAL A 5 -4.77 0.55 -8.65
N VAL A 6 -5.80 1.33 -8.27
CA VAL A 6 -5.75 2.80 -8.28
C VAL A 6 -4.72 3.31 -7.28
N THR A 7 -4.65 2.69 -6.10
CA THR A 7 -3.64 3.02 -5.09
C THR A 7 -2.24 2.72 -5.63
N TRP A 8 -2.02 1.52 -6.17
CA TRP A 8 -0.74 1.12 -6.74
C TRP A 8 -0.32 2.01 -7.93
N PHE A 9 -1.23 2.31 -8.86
CA PHE A 9 -0.94 3.16 -10.02
C PHE A 9 -0.69 4.61 -9.62
N GLY A 10 -1.49 5.15 -8.69
CA GLY A 10 -1.26 6.47 -8.09
C GLY A 10 0.12 6.55 -7.42
N TRP A 11 0.59 5.45 -6.83
CA TRP A 11 1.93 5.35 -6.26
C TRP A 11 3.04 5.27 -7.30
N MET A 12 2.92 4.42 -8.32
CA MET A 12 3.90 4.35 -9.42
C MET A 12 4.03 5.71 -10.14
N TRP A 13 2.91 6.41 -10.29
CA TRP A 13 2.88 7.77 -10.83
C TRP A 13 3.56 8.80 -9.91
N TRP A 14 3.35 8.70 -8.59
CA TRP A 14 3.99 9.58 -7.62
C TRP A 14 5.51 9.33 -7.49
N ILE A 15 5.95 8.06 -7.49
CA ILE A 15 7.37 7.67 -7.49
C ILE A 15 8.10 8.28 -8.68
N ARG A 16 7.50 8.22 -9.88
CA ARG A 16 8.05 8.84 -11.09
C ARG A 16 8.24 10.37 -10.97
N ARG A 17 7.45 11.05 -10.13
CA ARG A 17 7.55 12.52 -9.94
C ARG A 17 8.63 12.94 -8.94
N LEU A 18 9.20 12.02 -8.17
CA LEU A 18 10.12 12.38 -7.10
C LEU A 18 11.59 12.55 -7.52
N GLY A 19 11.96 12.22 -8.76
CA GLY A 19 13.33 12.45 -9.28
C GLY A 19 14.43 11.65 -8.58
N THR A 20 15.70 11.92 -8.93
CA THR A 20 16.88 11.07 -8.68
C THR A 20 17.26 10.83 -7.20
N LEU A 21 16.78 11.65 -6.27
CA LEU A 21 17.13 11.55 -4.84
C LEU A 21 16.50 10.34 -4.14
N PRO A 22 15.18 10.12 -4.21
CA PRO A 22 14.56 8.91 -3.68
C PRO A 22 15.02 7.64 -4.39
N ASP A 23 15.35 7.68 -5.67
CA ASP A 23 15.93 6.53 -6.38
C ASP A 23 17.33 6.20 -5.85
N GLN A 24 18.16 7.21 -5.57
CA GLN A 24 19.46 7.05 -4.91
C GLN A 24 19.31 6.56 -3.47
N GLN A 25 18.32 7.05 -2.72
CA GLN A 25 18.03 6.59 -1.36
C GLN A 25 17.55 5.14 -1.36
N LEU A 26 16.65 4.76 -2.28
CA LEU A 26 16.20 3.39 -2.43
C LEU A 26 17.36 2.48 -2.82
N ALA A 27 18.19 2.88 -3.79
CA ALA A 27 19.39 2.13 -4.16
C ALA A 27 20.33 1.93 -2.96
N ALA A 28 20.59 2.99 -2.18
CA ALA A 28 21.44 2.93 -0.99
C ALA A 28 20.83 2.09 0.15
N LEU A 29 19.51 2.02 0.26
CA LEU A 29 18.80 1.17 1.23
C LEU A 29 18.80 -0.29 0.81
N VAL A 30 18.61 -0.56 -0.49
CA VAL A 30 18.65 -1.91 -1.08
C VAL A 30 20.07 -2.49 -1.07
N SER A 31 21.10 -1.65 -1.22
CA SER A 31 22.50 -2.08 -1.08
C SER A 31 23.02 -1.98 0.36
N GLY A 32 22.22 -1.46 1.29
CA GLY A 32 22.60 -1.16 2.66
C GLY A 32 22.04 -2.14 3.71
N PRO A 33 22.10 -1.78 5.01
CA PRO A 33 21.68 -2.65 6.12
C PRO A 33 20.17 -2.94 6.15
N TYR A 34 19.37 -2.19 5.39
CA TYR A 34 17.92 -2.36 5.30
C TYR A 34 17.49 -3.33 4.20
N ARG A 35 18.43 -3.87 3.41
CA ARG A 35 18.15 -4.77 2.29
C ARG A 35 17.22 -5.92 2.67
N GLN A 36 17.55 -6.64 3.74
CA GLN A 36 16.78 -7.81 4.17
C GLN A 36 15.34 -7.44 4.54
N ALA A 37 15.14 -6.29 5.19
CA ALA A 37 13.82 -5.80 5.54
C ALA A 37 13.02 -5.41 4.29
N ILE A 38 13.65 -4.78 3.30
CA ILE A 38 13.00 -4.41 2.03
C ILE A 38 12.58 -5.65 1.26
N VAL A 39 13.48 -6.63 1.08
CA VAL A 39 13.18 -7.87 0.36
C VAL A 39 11.99 -8.59 0.98
N TRP A 40 11.96 -8.76 2.30
CA TRP A 40 10.86 -9.47 2.95
C TRP A 40 9.52 -8.73 2.85
N HIS A 41 9.49 -7.44 3.19
CA HIS A 41 8.22 -6.72 3.34
C HIS A 41 7.68 -6.18 2.03
N TRP A 42 8.54 -5.75 1.12
CA TRP A 42 8.13 -5.18 -0.15
C TRP A 42 8.15 -6.21 -1.28
N GLU A 43 9.27 -6.89 -1.49
CA GLU A 43 9.43 -7.80 -2.65
C GLU A 43 8.65 -9.11 -2.45
N ILE A 44 8.83 -9.78 -1.31
CA ILE A 44 8.17 -11.06 -1.04
C ILE A 44 6.70 -10.86 -0.70
N ILE A 45 6.38 -10.16 0.40
CA ILE A 45 5.00 -10.00 0.89
C ILE A 45 4.21 -9.03 0.00
N GLY A 46 4.85 -7.96 -0.47
CA GLY A 46 4.20 -6.90 -1.20
C GLY A 46 3.96 -7.16 -2.68
N LEU A 47 4.73 -8.06 -3.29
CA LEU A 47 4.75 -8.24 -4.74
C LEU A 47 4.68 -9.71 -5.15
N ILE A 48 5.65 -10.55 -4.75
CA ILE A 48 5.73 -11.94 -5.18
C ILE A 48 4.53 -12.74 -4.66
N LEU A 49 4.23 -12.67 -3.37
CA LEU A 49 3.12 -13.41 -2.77
C LEU A 49 1.78 -13.06 -3.43
N PRO A 50 1.38 -11.77 -3.56
CA PRO A 50 0.17 -11.40 -4.29
C PRO A 50 0.16 -11.86 -5.75
N LEU A 51 1.29 -11.74 -6.47
CA LEU A 51 1.40 -12.20 -7.85
C LEU A 51 1.16 -13.71 -7.96
N VAL A 52 1.80 -14.51 -7.10
CA VAL A 52 1.60 -15.96 -7.07
C VAL A 52 0.15 -16.29 -6.72
N LEU A 53 -0.42 -15.65 -5.71
CA LEU A 53 -1.79 -15.89 -5.26
C LEU A 53 -2.85 -15.51 -6.30
N LEU A 54 -2.57 -14.54 -7.18
CA LEU A 54 -3.52 -14.08 -8.20
C LEU A 54 -3.28 -14.69 -9.58
N ALA A 55 -2.03 -15.00 -9.96
CA ALA A 55 -1.69 -15.53 -11.28
C ALA A 55 -1.77 -17.06 -11.37
N THR A 56 -1.82 -17.75 -10.22
CA THR A 56 -2.03 -19.21 -10.16
C THR A 56 -3.51 -19.55 -9.96
N PRO A 57 -3.92 -20.82 -10.09
CA PRO A 57 -5.30 -21.25 -9.84
C PRO A 57 -5.82 -20.88 -8.44
N LEU A 58 -4.93 -20.58 -7.49
CA LEU A 58 -5.27 -20.08 -6.16
C LEU A 58 -6.07 -18.76 -6.22
N GLY A 59 -5.95 -17.98 -7.30
CA GLY A 59 -6.72 -16.77 -7.53
C GLY A 59 -8.22 -17.00 -7.68
N GLY A 60 -8.67 -18.25 -7.81
CA GLY A 60 -10.09 -18.62 -7.74
C GLY A 60 -10.68 -18.52 -6.32
N HIS A 61 -9.85 -18.68 -5.28
CA HIS A 61 -10.32 -18.67 -3.89
C HIS A 61 -10.45 -17.25 -3.35
N GLU A 62 -11.57 -16.97 -2.69
CA GLU A 62 -11.86 -15.67 -2.08
C GLU A 62 -10.79 -15.25 -1.06
N LEU A 63 -10.38 -16.18 -0.19
CA LEU A 63 -9.32 -15.94 0.80
C LEU A 63 -7.99 -15.55 0.14
N SER A 64 -7.62 -16.19 -0.97
CA SER A 64 -6.40 -15.87 -1.72
C SER A 64 -6.42 -14.43 -2.24
N ARG A 65 -7.58 -13.98 -2.76
CA ARG A 65 -7.77 -12.60 -3.24
C ARG A 65 -7.68 -11.57 -2.11
N TRP A 66 -8.22 -11.89 -0.94
CA TRP A 66 -8.09 -11.06 0.26
C TRP A 66 -6.65 -10.95 0.73
N VAL A 67 -5.95 -12.09 0.86
CA VAL A 67 -4.54 -12.11 1.27
C VAL A 67 -3.66 -11.37 0.26
N ALA A 68 -3.88 -11.56 -1.04
CA ALA A 68 -3.19 -10.81 -2.07
C ALA A 68 -3.46 -9.30 -1.99
N GLY A 69 -4.71 -8.90 -1.72
CA GLY A 69 -5.08 -7.50 -1.52
C GLY A 69 -4.37 -6.86 -0.33
N VAL A 70 -4.34 -7.56 0.82
CA VAL A 70 -3.61 -7.12 2.02
C VAL A 70 -2.11 -7.04 1.75
N GLY A 71 -1.54 -8.02 1.06
CA GLY A 71 -0.13 -8.03 0.67
C GLY A 71 0.23 -6.82 -0.19
N ILE A 72 -0.55 -6.50 -1.22
CA ILE A 72 -0.32 -5.32 -2.08
C ILE A 72 -0.36 -4.02 -1.28
N LEU A 73 -1.34 -3.88 -0.37
CA LEU A 73 -1.44 -2.71 0.50
C LEU A 73 -0.24 -2.60 1.45
N TRP A 74 0.17 -3.72 2.04
CA TRP A 74 1.35 -3.79 2.91
C TRP A 74 2.63 -3.42 2.15
N GLY A 75 2.86 -4.00 0.98
CA GLY A 75 4.01 -3.70 0.14
C GLY A 75 4.09 -2.22 -0.23
N SER A 76 2.94 -1.63 -0.58
CA SER A 76 2.82 -0.20 -0.90
C SER A 76 3.14 0.70 0.29
N TYR A 77 2.74 0.30 1.50
CA TYR A 77 3.11 1.00 2.72
C TYR A 77 4.60 0.83 3.06
N ALA A 78 5.11 -0.40 3.01
CA ALA A 78 6.46 -0.75 3.39
C ALA A 78 7.51 0.00 2.56
N ILE A 79 7.36 0.04 1.22
CA ILE A 79 8.30 0.77 0.36
C ILE A 79 8.34 2.26 0.69
N ARG A 80 7.20 2.86 1.02
CA ARG A 80 7.12 4.27 1.40
C ARG A 80 7.77 4.53 2.75
N TYR A 81 7.54 3.65 3.71
CA TYR A 81 8.22 3.71 5.00
C TYR A 81 9.75 3.66 4.80
N PHE A 82 10.25 2.75 3.97
CA PHE A 82 11.69 2.66 3.69
C PHE A 82 12.22 3.90 2.98
N VAL A 83 11.54 4.40 1.94
CA VAL A 83 12.01 5.60 1.21
C VAL A 83 11.99 6.84 2.09
N VAL A 84 10.94 7.05 2.89
CA VAL A 84 10.80 8.28 3.71
C VAL A 84 11.63 8.19 4.98
N VAL A 85 11.45 7.14 5.77
CA VAL A 85 12.10 7.00 7.09
C VAL A 85 13.49 6.40 6.94
N GLY A 86 13.64 5.37 6.12
CA GLY A 86 14.96 4.83 5.77
C GLY A 86 15.79 5.82 4.97
N GLY A 87 15.18 6.60 4.07
CA GLY A 87 15.90 7.63 3.32
C GLY A 87 16.47 8.75 4.19
N GLN A 88 15.81 9.07 5.31
CA GLN A 88 16.32 10.01 6.33
C GLN A 88 17.41 9.41 7.21
N SER A 89 17.44 8.09 7.34
CA SER A 89 18.42 7.39 8.18
C SER A 89 19.78 7.19 7.50
N LEU A 90 19.86 7.46 6.19
CA LEU A 90 21.08 7.57 5.41
C LEU A 90 21.84 8.86 5.80
N SER A 91 22.95 8.72 6.53
CA SER A 91 23.84 9.85 6.80
C SER A 91 24.46 10.38 5.51
N ARG A 92 24.23 11.67 5.22
CA ARG A 92 24.88 12.37 4.09
C ARG A 92 26.38 12.61 4.31
N SER A 93 26.88 12.41 5.53
CA SER A 93 28.27 12.72 5.91
C SER A 93 29.16 11.48 6.08
N GLY A 94 28.68 10.27 5.73
CA GLY A 94 29.46 9.04 5.87
C GLY A 94 29.59 8.53 7.33
N ALA A 95 28.94 9.19 8.29
CA ALA A 95 29.03 8.88 9.72
C ALA A 95 28.20 7.64 10.17
N GLY A 96 27.89 6.72 9.26
CA GLY A 96 27.09 5.51 9.52
C GLY A 96 25.57 5.71 9.42
N TYR A 97 24.83 4.61 9.48
CA TYR A 97 23.37 4.60 9.37
C TYR A 97 22.74 4.83 10.75
N LEU A 98 21.81 5.78 10.85
CA LEU A 98 20.96 5.86 12.04
C LEU A 98 19.94 4.71 11.97
N LYS A 99 19.69 4.03 13.09
CA LYS A 99 18.58 3.07 13.18
C LYS A 99 17.34 3.83 13.61
N PRO A 100 16.28 3.94 12.78
CA PRO A 100 15.05 4.56 13.20
C PRO A 100 14.44 3.70 14.32
N VAL A 101 14.32 4.26 15.51
CA VAL A 101 13.54 3.66 16.59
C VAL A 101 12.09 4.02 16.29
N ILE A 102 11.27 3.00 15.97
CA ILE A 102 9.84 3.21 15.77
C ILE A 102 9.21 3.34 17.15
N GLU A 103 8.72 4.53 17.48
CA GLU A 103 7.90 4.71 18.66
C GLU A 103 6.56 3.97 18.48
N PRO A 104 6.07 3.25 19.51
CA PRO A 104 4.80 2.53 19.45
C PRO A 104 3.63 3.43 19.01
N ASP A 105 3.67 4.72 19.32
CA ASP A 105 2.65 5.69 18.96
C ASP A 105 2.52 5.89 17.45
N VAL A 106 3.62 5.74 16.69
CA VAL A 106 3.61 5.80 15.22
C VAL A 106 2.82 4.64 14.63
N ILE A 107 2.89 3.46 15.27
CA ILE A 107 2.15 2.26 14.87
C ILE A 107 0.65 2.48 15.14
N TRP A 108 0.31 2.99 16.32
CA TRP A 108 -1.08 3.32 16.68
C TRP A 108 -1.68 4.38 15.76
N TYR A 109 -0.93 5.45 15.48
CA TYR A 109 -1.37 6.51 14.58
C TYR A 109 -1.64 5.99 13.16
N SER A 110 -0.77 5.11 12.65
CA SER A 110 -0.94 4.48 11.34
C SER A 110 -2.16 3.57 11.30
N GLY A 111 -2.37 2.77 12.36
CA GLY A 111 -3.56 1.92 12.51
C GLY A 111 -4.86 2.73 12.58
N PHE A 112 -4.88 3.81 13.38
CA PHE A 112 -6.03 4.70 13.49
C PHE A 112 -6.32 5.42 12.17
N SER A 113 -5.29 5.89 11.46
CA SER A 113 -5.44 6.53 10.14
C SER A 113 -6.05 5.59 9.11
N PHE A 114 -5.68 4.30 9.15
CA PHE A 114 -6.26 3.28 8.27
C PHE A 114 -7.73 3.00 8.61
N LEU A 115 -8.06 2.86 9.90
CA LEU A 115 -9.44 2.70 10.35
C LEU A 115 -10.30 3.90 9.98
N PHE A 116 -9.78 5.11 10.14
CA PHE A 116 -10.46 6.33 9.76
C PHE A 116 -10.73 6.39 8.26
N LEU A 117 -9.75 6.01 7.42
CA LEU A 117 -9.93 5.92 5.97
C LEU A 117 -11.04 4.93 5.60
N ILE A 118 -11.06 3.73 6.19
CA ILE A 118 -12.11 2.74 5.96
C ILE A 118 -13.46 3.28 6.41
N GLY A 119 -13.52 3.91 7.59
CA GLY A 119 -14.74 4.51 8.13
C GLY A 119 -15.30 5.60 7.20
N LEU A 120 -14.43 6.46 6.67
CA LEU A 120 -14.81 7.48 5.69
C LEU A 120 -15.34 6.84 4.39
N LEU A 121 -14.68 5.79 3.91
CA LEU A 121 -15.07 5.10 2.69
C LEU A 121 -16.41 4.38 2.84
N ALA A 122 -16.65 3.76 4.00
CA ALA A 122 -17.94 3.16 4.37
C ALA A 122 -19.04 4.22 4.46
N LEU A 123 -18.75 5.39 5.06
CA LEU A 123 -19.68 6.51 5.13
C LEU A 123 -20.04 7.03 3.72
N LEU A 124 -19.05 7.19 2.84
CA LEU A 124 -19.27 7.61 1.45
C LEU A 124 -20.09 6.58 0.67
N MET A 125 -19.85 5.29 0.86
CA MET A 125 -20.65 4.22 0.25
C MET A 125 -22.09 4.25 0.76
N LEU A 126 -22.30 4.47 2.06
CA LEU A 126 -23.64 4.58 2.65
C LEU A 126 -24.39 5.80 2.09
N LEU A 127 -23.73 6.95 1.99
CA LEU A 127 -24.28 8.16 1.39
C LEU A 127 -24.59 8.00 -0.11
N MET A 128 -23.76 7.24 -0.83
CA MET A 128 -23.99 6.93 -2.24
C MET A 128 -25.18 5.97 -2.42
N ASN A 129 -25.28 4.93 -1.58
CA ASN A 129 -26.41 4.00 -1.61
C ASN A 129 -27.74 4.70 -1.28
N TYR A 130 -27.73 5.60 -0.29
CA TYR A 130 -28.87 6.43 0.05
C TYR A 130 -29.36 7.27 -1.14
N ASN A 131 -28.45 7.84 -1.93
CA ASN A 131 -28.81 8.61 -3.13
C ASN A 131 -29.29 7.76 -4.33
N LEU A 132 -28.97 6.47 -4.37
CA LEU A 132 -29.36 5.56 -5.46
C LEU A 132 -30.79 5.04 -5.28
N ASP A 133 -31.23 4.84 -4.04
CA ASP A 133 -32.61 4.38 -3.75
C ASP A 133 -33.68 5.42 -4.11
N ASP A 134 -33.33 6.71 -4.13
CA ASP A 134 -34.19 7.83 -4.55
C ASP A 134 -34.26 8.03 -6.08
N ARG A 135 -33.56 7.23 -6.89
CA ARG A 135 -33.57 7.32 -8.36
C ARG A 135 -34.26 6.10 -9.00
N PRO A 136 -35.57 6.15 -9.28
CA PRO A 136 -36.33 5.00 -9.81
C PRO A 136 -35.88 4.52 -11.21
N SER A 137 -35.14 5.33 -11.97
CA SER A 137 -34.71 5.02 -13.34
C SER A 137 -33.68 3.88 -13.46
N LEU A 138 -33.07 3.42 -12.37
CA LEU A 138 -32.14 2.29 -12.38
C LEU A 138 -32.79 0.96 -12.00
N LYS A 139 -34.01 0.96 -11.43
CA LYS A 139 -34.75 -0.26 -11.06
C LYS A 139 -35.41 -0.96 -12.26
N GLU A 140 -35.62 -0.26 -13.38
CA GLU A 140 -36.19 -0.83 -14.62
C GLU A 140 -35.20 -1.68 -15.43
N GLY A 141 -33.89 -1.59 -15.14
CA GLY A 141 -32.84 -2.33 -15.86
C GLY A 141 -32.61 -3.77 -15.38
N GLU A 142 -33.13 -4.15 -14.21
CA GLU A 142 -32.93 -5.48 -13.60
C GLU A 142 -34.12 -6.43 -13.78
N ALA A 143 -35.19 -6.00 -14.47
CA ALA A 143 -36.39 -6.80 -14.71
C ALA A 143 -36.43 -7.47 -16.11
N LYS A 144 -35.28 -7.74 -16.73
CA LYS A 144 -35.18 -8.50 -17.99
C LYS A 144 -34.18 -9.63 -17.90
#